data_AF-A0A945ZQH2-F1
#
_entry.id   AF-A0A945ZQH2-F1
#
_cell.length_a   1.000
_cell.length_b   1.000
_cell.length_c   1.000
_cell.angle_alpha   90.00
_cell.angle_beta   90.00
_cell.angle_gamma   90.00
#
_symmetry.space_group_name_H-M   'P 1'
#
loop_
_entity.id
_entity.type
_entity.pdbx_description
1 polymer ?
#
loop_
_entity_poly.entity_id
_entity_poly.type
_entity_poly.pdbx_seq_one_letter_code
_entity_poly.pdbx_strand_id
1 'polypeptide(L)'
;MKTSLTLTILGAYNALMGIIMLFAPGAMALQMVGETRAKETPELLEMATMFHYGLSPALLMIGLTLIMIRTCALETAKNALIAYIIGTGVLLTLFFTVFSNASVMDFSVEMAAPDILAISLAIFGFVKAK
;
A
#
# COMPACT_ATOMS: atom_id res chain seq x y z
N MET A 1 -10.87 19.06 -7.74
CA MET A 1 -11.50 17.76 -7.43
C MET A 1 -11.97 17.83 -6.01
N LYS A 2 -13.17 17.31 -5.69
CA LYS A 2 -13.59 17.24 -4.29
C LYS A 2 -12.65 16.27 -3.57
N THR A 3 -12.06 16.72 -2.47
CA THR A 3 -11.18 15.87 -1.64
C THR A 3 -11.89 14.59 -1.19
N SER A 4 -13.21 14.65 -0.99
CA SER A 4 -14.04 13.49 -0.68
C SER A 4 -13.90 12.35 -1.69
N LEU A 5 -13.78 12.65 -2.99
CA LEU A 5 -13.58 11.63 -4.02
C LEU A 5 -12.19 11.01 -3.91
N THR A 6 -11.15 11.82 -3.75
CA THR A 6 -9.76 11.34 -3.56
C THR A 6 -9.66 10.42 -2.35
N LEU A 7 -10.16 10.88 -1.20
CA LEU A 7 -10.15 10.11 0.05
C LEU A 7 -10.94 8.81 -0.08
N THR A 8 -12.05 8.83 -0.82
CA THR A 8 -12.84 7.61 -1.09
C THR A 8 -12.06 6.61 -1.93
N ILE A 9 -11.42 7.06 -3.02
CA ILE A 9 -10.66 6.15 -3.91
C ILE A 9 -9.46 5.57 -3.18
N LEU A 10 -8.64 6.41 -2.55
CA LEU A 10 -7.48 5.96 -1.78
C LEU A 10 -7.90 5.05 -0.63
N GLY A 11 -8.98 5.42 0.06
CA GLY A 11 -9.52 4.64 1.17
C GLY A 11 -10.02 3.26 0.73
N ALA A 12 -10.78 3.20 -0.37
CA ALA A 12 -11.26 1.94 -0.94
C ALA A 12 -10.11 1.04 -1.41
N TYR A 13 -9.11 1.61 -2.08
CA TYR A 13 -7.91 0.89 -2.50
C TYR A 13 -7.17 0.25 -1.31
N ASN A 14 -6.84 1.04 -0.28
CA ASN A 14 -6.10 0.53 0.89
C ASN A 14 -6.92 -0.48 1.70
N ALA A 15 -8.23 -0.25 1.85
CA ALA A 15 -9.11 -1.21 2.52
C ALA A 15 -9.17 -2.54 1.76
N LEU A 16 -9.30 -2.49 0.42
CA LEU A 16 -9.30 -3.68 -0.42
C LEU A 16 -7.96 -4.42 -0.32
N MET A 17 -6.82 -3.72 -0.39
CA MET A 17 -5.50 -4.34 -0.23
C MET A 17 -5.32 -4.98 1.14
N GLY A 18 -5.77 -4.32 2.21
CA GLY A 18 -5.79 -4.90 3.55
C GLY A 18 -6.61 -6.19 3.62
N ILE A 19 -7.79 -6.22 2.99
CA ILE A 19 -8.64 -7.42 2.90
C ILE A 19 -7.96 -8.52 2.08
N ILE A 20 -7.37 -8.21 0.92
CA ILE A 20 -6.66 -9.19 0.09
C ILE A 20 -5.49 -9.79 0.87
N MET A 21 -4.71 -8.98 1.58
CA MET A 21 -3.61 -9.48 2.42
C MET A 21 -4.11 -10.35 3.59
N LEU A 22 -5.33 -10.15 4.07
CA LEU A 22 -5.91 -11.00 5.12
C LEU A 22 -6.31 -12.38 4.61
N PHE A 23 -6.92 -12.44 3.42
CA PHE A 23 -7.53 -13.66 2.88
C PHE A 23 -6.66 -14.40 1.86
N ALA A 24 -5.66 -13.75 1.27
CA ALA A 24 -4.73 -14.32 0.30
C ALA A 24 -3.23 -14.05 0.62
N PRO A 25 -2.78 -14.09 1.88
CA PRO A 25 -1.40 -13.73 2.23
C PRO A 25 -0.36 -14.67 1.60
N GLY A 26 -0.67 -15.96 1.45
CA GLY A 26 0.24 -16.93 0.83
C GLY A 26 0.49 -16.66 -0.65
N ALA A 27 -0.54 -16.21 -1.39
CA ALA A 27 -0.39 -15.83 -2.79
C ALA A 27 0.49 -14.57 -2.94
N MET A 28 0.27 -13.59 -2.07
CA MET A 28 1.07 -12.36 -2.02
C MET A 28 2.52 -12.66 -1.61
N ALA A 29 2.72 -13.55 -0.64
CA ALA A 29 4.02 -14.01 -0.19
C ALA A 29 4.77 -14.72 -1.32
N LEU A 30 4.10 -15.61 -2.07
CA LEU A 30 4.69 -16.29 -3.21
C LEU A 30 5.14 -15.30 -4.30
N GLN A 31 4.32 -14.27 -4.57
CA GLN A 31 4.70 -13.19 -5.49
C GLN A 31 5.90 -12.38 -4.97
N MET A 32 6.00 -12.18 -3.65
CA MET A 32 7.08 -11.43 -3.01
C MET A 32 8.43 -12.14 -3.07
N VAL A 33 8.48 -13.47 -2.92
CA VAL A 33 9.74 -14.24 -2.82
C VAL A 33 10.05 -15.06 -4.08
N GLY A 34 9.05 -15.33 -4.93
CA GLY A 34 9.17 -16.14 -6.14
C GLY A 34 9.07 -17.65 -5.88
N GLU A 35 8.58 -18.41 -6.87
CA GLU A 35 8.30 -19.85 -6.73
C GLU A 35 9.54 -20.70 -6.42
N THR A 36 10.67 -20.40 -7.04
CA THR A 36 11.92 -21.18 -6.86
C THR A 36 12.41 -21.07 -5.41
N ARG A 37 12.51 -19.84 -4.89
CA ARG A 37 12.97 -19.58 -3.52
C ARG A 37 11.98 -20.09 -2.48
N ALA A 38 10.68 -19.98 -2.74
CA ALA A 38 9.65 -20.53 -1.86
C ALA A 38 9.77 -22.07 -1.71
N LYS A 39 10.21 -22.79 -2.75
CA LYS A 39 10.46 -24.24 -2.70
C LYS A 39 11.77 -24.58 -2.00
N GLU A 40 12.81 -23.80 -2.23
CA GLU A 40 14.14 -24.02 -1.65
C GLU A 40 14.21 -23.64 -0.17
N THR A 41 13.37 -22.70 0.28
CA THR A 41 13.36 -22.21 1.67
C THR A 41 11.92 -21.96 2.14
N PRO A 42 11.20 -22.99 2.64
CA PRO A 42 9.83 -22.87 3.10
C PRO A 42 9.63 -21.83 4.21
N GLU A 43 10.62 -21.65 5.09
CA GLU A 43 10.57 -20.68 6.19
C GLU A 43 10.53 -19.23 5.68
N LEU A 44 11.14 -18.96 4.51
CA LEU A 44 11.09 -17.64 3.87
C LEU A 44 9.66 -17.34 3.40
N LEU A 45 8.96 -18.33 2.84
CA LEU A 45 7.56 -18.19 2.43
C LEU A 45 6.64 -18.00 3.65
N GLU A 46 6.88 -18.74 4.74
CA GLU A 46 6.13 -18.57 5.99
C GLU A 46 6.32 -17.15 6.56
N MET A 47 7.57 -16.67 6.62
CA MET A 47 7.88 -15.31 7.07
C MET A 47 7.20 -14.26 6.18
N ALA A 48 7.25 -14.40 4.86
CA ALA A 48 6.58 -13.50 3.92
C ALA A 48 5.04 -13.57 4.07
N THR A 49 4.48 -14.72 4.42
CA THR A 49 3.05 -14.86 4.72
C THR A 49 2.68 -14.11 6.00
N MET A 50 3.48 -14.26 7.07
CA MET A 50 3.28 -13.52 8.32
C MET A 50 3.45 -12.01 8.14
N PHE A 51 4.36 -11.58 7.27
CA PHE A 51 4.52 -10.18 6.89
C PHE A 51 3.22 -9.60 6.31
N HIS A 52 2.54 -10.30 5.40
CA HIS A 52 1.26 -9.85 4.84
C HIS A 52 0.13 -9.85 5.87
N TYR A 53 0.09 -10.83 6.78
CA TYR A 53 -0.84 -10.77 7.92
C TYR A 53 -0.59 -9.55 8.81
N GLY A 54 0.68 -9.19 9.04
CA GLY A 54 1.04 -7.99 9.80
C GLY A 54 0.70 -6.68 9.09
N LEU A 55 0.83 -6.63 7.75
CA LEU A 55 0.50 -5.45 6.95
C LEU A 55 -1.01 -5.25 6.75
N SER A 56 -1.78 -6.34 6.68
CA SER A 56 -3.22 -6.31 6.47
C SER A 56 -3.97 -5.31 7.37
N PRO A 57 -3.84 -5.35 8.72
CA PRO A 57 -4.53 -4.40 9.58
C PRO A 57 -4.04 -2.97 9.40
N ALA A 58 -2.77 -2.75 9.05
CA ALA A 58 -2.24 -1.40 8.80
C ALA A 58 -2.89 -0.75 7.57
N LEU A 59 -2.96 -1.47 6.44
CA LEU A 59 -3.63 -0.97 5.23
C LEU A 59 -5.13 -0.82 5.44
N LEU A 60 -5.76 -1.75 6.17
CA LEU A 60 -7.18 -1.64 6.48
C LEU A 60 -7.49 -0.40 7.34
N MET A 61 -6.67 -0.11 8.36
CA MET A 61 -6.81 1.11 9.17
C MET A 61 -6.66 2.37 8.34
N ILE A 62 -5.66 2.45 7.45
CA ILE A 62 -5.49 3.59 6.54
C ILE A 62 -6.73 3.73 5.65
N GLY A 63 -7.16 2.64 5.03
CA GLY A 63 -8.31 2.62 4.12
C GLY A 63 -9.60 3.11 4.78
N LEU A 64 -9.94 2.51 5.92
CA LEU A 64 -11.12 2.88 6.70
C LEU A 64 -11.03 4.33 7.21
N THR A 65 -9.87 4.77 7.68
CA THR A 65 -9.68 6.16 8.14
C THR A 65 -10.01 7.14 7.02
N LEU A 66 -9.45 6.96 5.82
CA LEU A 66 -9.68 7.85 4.68
C LEU A 66 -11.16 7.85 4.25
N ILE A 67 -11.82 6.69 4.24
CA ILE A 67 -13.26 6.59 3.96
C ILE A 67 -14.07 7.36 5.01
N MET A 68 -13.77 7.18 6.29
CA MET A 68 -14.55 7.76 7.38
C MET A 68 -14.40 9.27 7.47
N ILE A 69 -13.23 9.81 7.13
CA ILE A 69 -12.99 11.26 7.10
C ILE A 69 -13.36 11.92 5.76
N ARG A 70 -13.92 11.19 4.78
CA ARG A 70 -14.12 11.72 3.40
C ARG A 70 -14.97 13.00 3.32
N THR A 71 -15.79 13.29 4.33
CA THR A 71 -16.62 14.50 4.42
C THR A 71 -16.12 15.50 5.47
N CYS A 72 -14.86 15.39 5.92
CA CYS A 72 -14.26 16.32 6.87
C CYS A 72 -14.01 17.71 6.24
N ALA A 73 -13.60 18.66 7.08
CA ALA A 73 -13.17 19.98 6.64
C ALA A 73 -11.96 19.88 5.68
N LEU A 74 -11.85 20.83 4.75
CA LEU A 74 -10.80 20.85 3.73
C LEU A 74 -9.39 20.76 4.31
N GLU A 75 -9.12 21.46 5.41
CA GLU A 75 -7.82 21.44 6.09
C GLU A 75 -7.47 20.03 6.59
N THR A 76 -8.41 19.35 7.27
CA THR A 76 -8.24 17.97 7.72
C THR A 76 -8.00 17.02 6.55
N ALA A 77 -8.74 17.18 5.45
CA ALA A 77 -8.55 16.37 4.24
C ALA A 77 -7.15 16.57 3.64
N LYS A 78 -6.66 17.81 3.58
CA LYS A 78 -5.31 18.11 3.07
C LYS A 78 -4.22 17.52 3.96
N ASN A 79 -4.37 17.60 5.29
CA ASN A 79 -3.42 16.99 6.23
C ASN A 79 -3.38 15.46 6.08
N ALA A 80 -4.53 14.82 5.91
CA ALA A 80 -4.60 13.39 5.64
C ALA A 80 -3.91 13.00 4.31
N LEU A 81 -4.10 13.80 3.25
CA LEU A 81 -3.40 13.58 1.97
C LEU A 81 -1.88 13.78 2.10
N ILE A 82 -1.42 14.77 2.85
CA ILE A 82 0.02 14.95 3.12
C ILE A 82 0.59 13.74 3.85
N ALA A 83 -0.08 13.27 4.91
CA ALA A 83 0.36 12.09 5.65
C ALA A 83 0.45 10.85 4.73
N TYR A 84 -0.55 10.65 3.87
CA TYR A 84 -0.55 9.59 2.87
C TYR A 84 0.63 9.71 1.90
N ILE A 85 0.86 10.90 1.33
CA ILE A 85 1.97 11.16 0.40
C ILE A 85 3.32 10.84 1.04
N ILE A 86 3.54 11.28 2.28
CA ILE A 86 4.80 11.03 2.99
C ILE A 86 4.97 9.53 3.24
N GLY A 87 3.94 8.86 3.78
CA GLY A 87 4.00 7.43 4.07
C GLY A 87 4.25 6.58 2.83
N THR A 88 3.49 6.80 1.74
CA THR A 88 3.68 6.08 0.48
C THR A 88 5.00 6.45 -0.20
N GLY A 89 5.47 7.69 -0.05
CA GLY A 89 6.79 8.09 -0.57
C GLY A 89 7.94 7.33 0.11
N VAL A 90 7.87 7.14 1.43
CA VAL A 90 8.81 6.30 2.17
C VAL A 90 8.72 4.84 1.69
N LEU A 91 7.51 4.30 1.55
CA LEU A 91 7.29 2.93 1.04
C LEU A 91 7.94 2.72 -0.32
N LEU A 92 7.66 3.60 -1.29
CA LEU A 92 8.24 3.52 -2.64
C LEU A 92 9.76 3.65 -2.62
N THR A 93 10.31 4.49 -1.74
CA THR A 93 11.76 4.60 -1.54
C THR A 93 12.33 3.26 -1.10
N LEU A 94 11.70 2.57 -0.14
CA LEU A 94 12.14 1.26 0.33
C LEU A 94 12.04 0.19 -0.77
N PHE A 95 10.97 0.22 -1.58
CA PHE A 95 10.82 -0.70 -2.72
C PHE A 95 11.98 -0.55 -3.72
N PHE A 96 12.28 0.68 -4.13
CA PHE A 96 13.28 0.93 -5.17
C PHE A 96 14.73 0.94 -4.68
N THR A 97 14.97 0.96 -3.37
CA THR A 97 16.33 0.97 -2.80
C THR A 97 16.68 -0.28 -2.01
N VAL A 98 15.81 -0.74 -1.11
CA VAL A 98 16.07 -1.90 -0.25
C VAL A 98 15.60 -3.18 -0.92
N PHE A 99 14.34 -3.21 -1.39
CA PHE A 99 13.73 -4.46 -1.86
C PHE A 99 14.28 -4.87 -3.22
N SER A 100 14.51 -3.90 -4.11
CA SER A 100 15.16 -4.11 -5.41
C SER A 100 16.58 -4.69 -5.32
N ASN A 101 17.26 -4.53 -4.17
CA ASN A 101 18.62 -5.04 -3.93
C ASN A 101 18.64 -6.27 -2.99
N ALA A 102 17.50 -6.71 -2.47
CA ALA A 102 17.42 -7.83 -1.55
C ALA A 102 17.41 -9.16 -2.32
N SER A 103 18.38 -10.04 -2.05
CA SER A 103 18.52 -11.35 -2.71
C SER A 103 17.37 -12.33 -2.41
N VAL A 104 16.51 -12.02 -1.44
CA VAL A 104 15.34 -12.83 -1.04
C VAL A 104 14.03 -12.35 -1.68
N MET A 105 14.05 -11.20 -2.37
CA MET A 105 12.87 -10.60 -2.98
C MET A 105 12.83 -10.90 -4.49
N ASP A 106 11.63 -11.14 -5.01
CA ASP A 106 11.34 -11.22 -6.44
C ASP A 106 10.70 -9.92 -6.92
N PHE A 107 11.34 -8.80 -6.59
CA PHE A 107 10.79 -7.47 -6.85
C PHE A 107 10.84 -7.09 -8.33
N SER A 108 9.72 -6.56 -8.83
CA SER A 108 9.64 -5.89 -10.13
C SER A 108 8.99 -4.51 -9.99
N VAL A 109 9.26 -3.61 -10.94
CA VAL A 109 8.69 -2.24 -10.93
C VAL A 109 7.16 -2.28 -11.03
N GLU A 110 6.63 -3.26 -11.76
CA GLU A 110 5.20 -3.47 -11.97
C GLU A 110 4.49 -3.78 -10.65
N MET A 111 5.16 -4.42 -9.69
CA MET A 111 4.61 -4.68 -8.36
C MET A 111 4.38 -3.38 -7.56
N ALA A 112 5.16 -2.33 -7.84
CA ALA A 112 5.02 -1.02 -7.20
C ALA A 112 4.00 -0.11 -7.91
N ALA A 113 3.51 -0.50 -9.10
CA ALA A 113 2.60 0.33 -9.90
C ALA A 113 1.33 0.77 -9.15
N PRO A 114 0.65 -0.08 -8.36
CA PRO A 114 -0.52 0.33 -7.58
C PRO A 114 -0.23 1.50 -6.63
N ASP A 115 0.91 1.46 -5.94
CA ASP A 115 1.30 2.51 -4.98
C ASP A 115 1.78 3.79 -5.68
N ILE A 116 2.42 3.66 -6.85
CA ILE A 116 2.76 4.81 -7.71
C ILE A 116 1.49 5.53 -8.18
N LEU A 117 0.46 4.78 -8.59
CA LEU A 117 -0.82 5.37 -8.98
C LEU A 117 -1.52 6.03 -7.78
N ALA A 118 -1.50 5.38 -6.61
CA ALA A 118 -2.10 5.91 -5.41
C ALA A 118 -1.44 7.21 -4.94
N ILE A 119 -0.10 7.28 -4.88
CA ILE A 119 0.60 8.51 -4.51
C ILE A 119 0.38 9.62 -5.54
N SER A 120 0.34 9.28 -6.83
CA SER A 120 0.05 10.24 -7.90
C SER A 120 -1.34 10.85 -7.75
N LEU A 121 -2.34 10.00 -7.44
CA LEU A 121 -3.70 10.45 -7.15
C LEU A 121 -3.75 11.31 -5.88
N ALA A 122 -3.00 10.96 -4.83
CA ALA A 122 -2.94 11.73 -3.59
C ALA A 122 -2.35 13.13 -3.84
N ILE A 123 -1.25 13.24 -4.58
CA ILE A 123 -0.62 14.51 -4.98
C ILE A 123 -1.61 15.33 -5.82
N PHE A 124 -2.24 14.73 -6.83
CA PHE A 124 -3.23 15.42 -7.65
C PHE A 124 -4.41 15.93 -6.82
N GLY A 125 -4.92 15.09 -5.91
CA GLY A 125 -6.00 15.46 -5.00
C GLY A 125 -5.62 16.57 -4.04
N PHE A 126 -4.38 16.60 -3.54
CA PHE A 126 -3.88 17.65 -2.68
C PHE A 126 -3.76 19.00 -3.42
N VAL A 127 -3.17 19.00 -4.62
CA VAL A 127 -2.96 20.21 -5.43
C VAL A 127 -4.26 20.78 -5.99
N LYS A 128 -5.21 19.91 -6.36
CA LYS A 128 -6.50 20.30 -6.96
C LYS A 128 -7.67 20.30 -5.96
N ALA A 129 -7.40 20.13 -4.68
CA ALA A 129 -8.39 20.23 -3.61
C ALA A 129 -9.08 21.61 -3.67
N LYS A 130 -10.40 21.59 -3.71
CA LYS A 130 -11.27 22.77 -3.55
C LYS A 130 -12.25 22.48 -2.43
#